data_AF-A0A530H8J7-F1
#
_entry.id   AF-A0A530H8J7-F1
#
_cell.length_a   1.000
_cell.length_b   1.000
_cell.length_c   1.000
_cell.angle_alpha   90.00
_cell.angle_beta   90.00
_cell.angle_gamma   90.00
#
_symmetry.space_group_name_H-M   'P 1'
#
loop_
_entity.id
_entity.type
_entity.pdbx_description
1 polymer ?
#
loop_
_entity_poly.entity_id
_entity_poly.type
_entity_poly.pdbx_seq_one_letter_code
_entity_poly.pdbx_strand_id
1 'polypeptide(L)' 'LYDAAGLAAASAALKPGGVLAVWSQGPDGGFTWRLKQAGFAVEEVNTRAHGKRGARHVIWVATNRP' A
#
# COMPACT_ATOMS: atom_id res chain seq x y z
N LEU A 1 -8.37 6.20 -7.88
CA LEU A 1 -7.35 6.36 -6.82
C LEU A 1 -6.40 5.18 -6.77
N TYR A 2 -6.88 3.93 -6.69
CA TYR A 2 -6.02 2.73 -6.65
C TYR A 2 -5.79 2.06 -8.03
N ASP A 3 -6.16 2.77 -9.08
CA ASP A 3 -5.79 2.53 -10.46
C ASP A 3 -4.40 3.11 -10.76
N ALA A 4 -3.82 2.75 -11.92
CA ALA A 4 -2.47 3.17 -12.28
C ALA A 4 -2.30 4.70 -12.25
N ALA A 5 -3.25 5.46 -12.80
CA ALA A 5 -3.21 6.91 -12.82
C ALA A 5 -3.30 7.51 -11.40
N GLY A 6 -4.19 6.98 -10.55
CA GLY A 6 -4.32 7.45 -9.18
C GLY A 6 -3.08 7.18 -8.32
N LEU A 7 -2.45 6.01 -8.48
CA LEU A 7 -1.21 5.68 -7.77
C LEU A 7 -0.02 6.52 -8.25
N ALA A 8 0.08 6.80 -9.55
CA ALA A 8 1.10 7.71 -10.08
C ALA A 8 0.92 9.14 -9.54
N ALA A 9 -0.31 9.64 -9.49
CA ALA A 9 -0.62 10.93 -8.90
C ALA A 9 -0.26 10.98 -7.40
N ALA A 10 -0.55 9.90 -6.65
CA ALA A 10 -0.16 9.80 -5.25
C ALA A 10 1.36 9.82 -5.07
N SER A 11 2.11 9.11 -5.93
CA SER A 11 3.58 9.13 -5.90
C SER A 11 4.14 10.52 -6.18
N ALA A 12 3.60 11.22 -7.17
CA ALA A 12 4.02 12.58 -7.54
C ALA A 12 3.73 13.63 -6.45
N ALA A 13 2.66 13.42 -5.67
CA ALA A 13 2.30 14.31 -4.58
C ALA A 13 3.17 14.12 -3.33
N LEU A 14 3.84 12.97 -3.18
CA LEU A 14 4.71 12.68 -2.05
C LEU A 14 6.11 13.22 -2.28
N LYS A 15 6.71 13.82 -1.24
CA LYS A 15 8.15 14.11 -1.23
C LYS A 15 8.96 12.81 -1.36
N PRO A 16 10.22 12.85 -1.82
CA PRO A 16 11.11 11.71 -1.73
C PRO A 16 11.16 11.16 -0.29
N GLY A 17 10.99 9.85 -0.13
CA GLY A 17 10.85 9.18 1.16
C GLY A 17 9.48 9.30 1.83
N GLY A 18 8.52 10.01 1.23
CA GLY A 18 7.14 10.08 1.72
C GLY A 18 6.43 8.73 1.63
N VAL A 19 5.41 8.52 2.48
CA VAL A 19 4.75 7.22 2.63
C VAL A 19 3.27 7.32 2.28
N LEU A 20 2.80 6.39 1.44
CA LEU A 20 1.40 6.08 1.24
C LEU A 20 1.04 4.85 2.09
N ALA A 21 0.14 5.02 3.06
CA ALA A 21 -0.39 3.93 3.87
C ALA A 21 -1.82 3.58 3.43
N VAL A 22 -2.08 2.32 3.09
CA VAL A 22 -3.39 1.85 2.65
C VAL A 22 -3.82 0.65 3.48
N TRP A 23 -5.03 0.69 4.02
CA TRP A 23 -5.65 -0.45 4.72
C TRP A 23 -6.67 -1.14 3.81
N SER A 24 -6.73 -2.47 3.88
CA SER A 24 -7.77 -3.29 3.25
C SER A 24 -8.30 -4.34 4.20
N GLN A 25 -9.59 -4.62 4.05
CA GLN A 25 -10.27 -5.69 4.76
C GLN A 25 -9.66 -7.08 4.47
N GLY A 26 -9.00 -7.29 3.33
CA GLY A 26 -8.41 -8.57 2.96
C GLY A 26 -7.24 -8.45 1.96
N PRO A 27 -6.52 -9.55 1.69
CA PRO A 27 -5.39 -9.53 0.77
C PRO A 27 -5.84 -9.26 -0.67
N ASP A 28 -5.05 -8.45 -1.37
CA ASP A 28 -5.15 -8.25 -2.83
C ASP A 28 -3.73 -8.38 -3.40
N GLY A 29 -3.42 -9.55 -3.96
CA GLY A 29 -2.10 -9.82 -4.53
C GLY A 29 -1.76 -8.93 -5.73
N GLY A 30 -2.78 -8.44 -6.46
CA GLY A 30 -2.57 -7.52 -7.58
C GLY A 30 -2.26 -6.10 -7.12
N PHE A 31 -2.65 -5.72 -5.90
CA PHE A 31 -2.43 -4.36 -5.40
C PHE A 31 -0.97 -4.10 -5.05
N THR A 32 -0.28 -5.07 -4.43
CA THR A 32 1.17 -5.00 -4.19
C THR A 32 1.93 -4.78 -5.50
N TRP A 33 1.52 -5.46 -6.58
CA TRP A 33 2.14 -5.27 -7.90
C TRP A 33 1.87 -3.88 -8.48
N ARG A 34 0.63 -3.39 -8.39
CA ARG A 34 0.26 -2.03 -8.82
C ARG A 34 1.05 -0.94 -8.09
N LEU A 35 1.24 -1.06 -6.79
CA LEU A 35 2.07 -0.13 -6.00
C LEU A 35 3.54 -0.16 -6.47
N LYS A 36 4.11 -1.33 -6.74
CA LYS A 36 5.48 -1.45 -7.25
C LYS A 36 5.63 -0.84 -8.66
N GLN A 37 4.65 -1.05 -9.54
CA GLN A 37 4.64 -0.44 -10.87
C GLN A 37 4.54 1.09 -10.82
N ALA A 38 3.87 1.63 -9.80
CA ALA A 38 3.80 3.07 -9.55
C ALA A 38 5.08 3.67 -8.93
N GLY A 39 6.15 2.87 -8.72
CA GLY A 39 7.46 3.34 -8.26
C GLY A 39 7.73 3.15 -6.77
N PHE A 40 6.74 2.72 -5.99
CA PHE A 40 6.89 2.56 -4.54
C PHE A 40 7.76 1.37 -4.15
N ALA A 41 8.51 1.53 -3.05
CA ALA A 41 8.98 0.41 -2.24
C ALA A 41 7.87 0.01 -1.27
N VAL A 42 7.46 -1.26 -1.26
CA VAL A 42 6.22 -1.69 -0.59
C VAL A 42 6.50 -2.75 0.47
N GLU A 43 6.05 -2.50 1.69
CA GLU A 43 5.92 -3.49 2.76
C GLU A 43 4.45 -3.87 2.93
N GLU A 44 4.17 -5.18 3.03
CA GLU A 44 2.84 -5.71 3.29
C GLU A 44 2.75 -6.23 4.73
N VAL A 45 1.94 -5.57 5.55
CA VAL A 45 1.72 -5.92 6.95
C VAL A 45 0.39 -6.65 7.07
N ASN A 46 0.47 -7.96 7.30
CA ASN A 46 -0.68 -8.79 7.59
C ASN A 46 -1.04 -8.66 9.08
N THR A 47 -2.25 -8.19 9.37
CA THR A 47 -2.73 -8.00 10.75
C THR A 47 -4.08 -8.67 10.99
N ARG A 48 -4.55 -8.69 12.24
CA ARG A 48 -5.89 -9.15 12.60
C ARG A 48 -6.63 -8.08 13.38
N ALA A 49 -7.96 -8.05 13.24
CA ALA A 49 -8.83 -7.06 13.87
C ALA A 49 -8.66 -6.95 15.40
N HIS A 50 -8.36 -8.06 16.08
CA HIS A 50 -8.18 -8.11 17.53
C HIS A 50 -6.88 -8.84 17.91
N GLY A 51 -5.76 -8.13 17.84
CA GLY A 51 -4.45 -8.66 18.22
C GLY A 51 -4.09 -9.91 17.41
N LYS A 52 -4.20 -11.10 18.01
CA LYS A 52 -3.95 -12.39 17.34
C LYS A 52 -5.23 -13.11 16.86
N ARG A 53 -6.41 -12.48 16.97
CA ARG A 53 -7.73 -13.07 16.64
C ARG A 53 -8.56 -12.16 15.72
N GLY A 54 -9.61 -12.72 15.12
CA GLY A 54 -10.53 -12.00 14.23
C GLY A 54 -10.11 -11.99 12.76
N ALA A 55 -10.86 -11.22 11.96
CA ALA A 55 -10.65 -11.07 10.52
C ALA A 55 -9.22 -10.62 10.20
N ARG A 56 -8.66 -11.17 9.12
CA ARG A 56 -7.33 -10.77 8.62
C ARG A 56 -7.48 -9.52 7.79
N HIS A 57 -6.60 -8.57 7.98
CA HIS A 57 -6.51 -7.34 7.18
C HIS A 57 -5.11 -7.18 6.66
N VAL A 58 -4.97 -6.33 5.65
CA VAL A 58 -3.66 -5.98 5.08
C VAL A 58 -3.48 -4.47 5.16
N ILE A 59 -2.30 -4.06 5.63
CA ILE A 59 -1.84 -2.69 5.55
C ILE A 59 -0.65 -2.68 4.58
N TRP A 60 -0.71 -1.89 3.53
CA TRP A 60 0.45 -1.58 2.71
C TRP A 60 1.09 -0.30 3.19
N VAL A 61 2.41 -0.36 3.39
CA VAL A 61 3.26 0.79 3.66
C VAL A 61 4.14 0.98 2.43
N ALA A 62 3.83 1.99 1.62
CA ALA A 62 4.45 2.24 0.33
C ALA A 62 5.28 3.53 0.36
N THR A 63 6.61 3.38 0.33
CA THR A 63 7.55 4.51 0.38
C THR A 63 7.89 4.99 -1.03
N ASN A 64 7.71 6.29 -1.27
CA ASN A 64 8.07 6.95 -2.52
C ASN A 64 9.59 7.00 -2.63
N ARG A 65 10.15 6.18 -3.52
CA ARG A 65 11.59 6.21 -3.80
C ARG A 65 11.91 7.44 -4.68
N PRO A 66 13.09 8.04 -4.51
CA PRO A 66 13.56 9.08 -5.42
C PRO A 66 13.69 8.58 -6.86
#